data_AF-A0A429HUV8-F1
#
_entry.id   AF-A0A429HUV8-F1
#
_cell.length_a   1.000
_cell.length_b   1.000
_cell.length_c   1.000
_cell.angle_alpha   90.00
_cell.angle_beta   90.00
_cell.angle_gamma   90.00
#
_symmetry.space_group_name_H-M   'P 1'
#
loop_
_entity.id
_entity.type
_entity.pdbx_description
1 polymer ?
#
loop_
_entity_poly.entity_id
_entity_poly.type
_entity_poly.pdbx_seq_one_letter_code
_entity_poly.pdbx_strand_id
1 'polypeptide(L)'
;MRLILVTRTEPLLPLHRYRAVGDMTEIRAAELAFTPEEAAALLELHGLRVPVSAARSLVERTRGWAAGLRLCALAAQESPDPETYLKEFEVDRTTVADFLLAEVLKRQSPEAQDLLLRVSVLDRFGPELANALTGRADAESVLAGLHRENAFVEYLGHDRYRLHPLFGEILHAHLRMRSPGLEPELHRRAAAWLRDSGPLAETLGHGAAAGDWEFTAGALVDDLAIGQLFTGLRSDDLAELFS
;
A
#
# COMPACT_ATOMS: atom_id res chain seq x y z
N MET A 1 -31.67 17.77 18.42
CA MET A 1 -31.29 17.66 16.99
C MET A 1 -30.06 16.77 16.92
N ARG A 2 -30.01 15.79 16.01
CA ARG A 2 -28.82 14.95 15.77
C ARG A 2 -28.33 15.25 14.36
N LEU A 3 -27.04 15.53 14.20
CA LEU A 3 -26.41 15.82 12.92
C LEU A 3 -25.53 14.63 12.55
N ILE A 4 -25.69 14.10 11.33
CA ILE A 4 -24.84 13.05 10.78
C ILE A 4 -24.07 13.66 9.61
N LEU A 5 -22.74 13.64 9.68
CA LEU A 5 -21.86 14.05 8.60
C LEU A 5 -21.15 12.82 8.02
N VAL A 6 -21.16 12.70 6.70
CA VAL A 6 -20.36 11.73 5.95
C VAL A 6 -19.47 12.51 5.01
N THR A 7 -18.15 12.38 5.19
CA THR A 7 -17.15 13.13 4.43
C THR A 7 -15.94 12.25 4.17
N ARG A 8 -15.27 12.50 3.04
CA ARG A 8 -13.99 11.86 2.68
C ARG A 8 -12.80 12.61 3.25
N THR A 9 -12.97 13.76 3.88
CA THR A 9 -11.88 14.55 4.47
C THR A 9 -12.32 15.06 5.83
N GLU A 10 -11.36 15.31 6.75
CA GLU A 10 -11.67 15.96 8.03
C GLU A 10 -12.31 17.33 7.74
N PRO A 11 -13.56 17.57 8.18
CA PRO A 11 -14.23 18.83 7.88
C PRO A 11 -13.59 19.95 8.71
N LEU A 12 -13.60 21.18 8.17
CA LEU A 12 -13.11 22.38 8.85
C LEU A 12 -14.08 22.86 9.95
N LEU A 13 -14.44 21.96 10.85
CA LEU A 13 -15.29 22.18 12.01
C LEU A 13 -14.43 22.02 13.28
N PRO A 14 -14.75 22.70 14.40
CA PRO A 14 -14.02 22.57 15.65
C PRO A 14 -14.35 21.24 16.37
N LEU A 15 -14.12 20.10 15.70
CA LEU A 15 -14.46 18.75 16.16
C LEU A 15 -13.80 18.40 17.50
N HIS A 16 -12.62 18.94 17.78
CA HIS A 16 -11.92 18.76 19.06
C HIS A 16 -12.77 19.14 20.28
N ARG A 17 -13.67 20.14 20.15
CA ARG A 17 -14.57 20.55 21.25
C ARG A 17 -15.60 19.48 21.56
N TYR A 18 -16.19 18.88 20.51
CA TYR A 18 -17.18 17.83 20.66
C TYR A 18 -16.56 16.51 21.12
N ARG A 19 -15.30 16.23 20.70
CA ARG A 19 -14.50 15.11 21.22
C ARG A 19 -14.27 15.24 22.72
N ALA A 20 -13.87 16.42 23.20
CA ALA A 20 -13.51 16.64 24.60
C ALA A 20 -14.69 16.45 25.57
N VAL A 21 -15.91 16.73 25.12
CA VAL A 21 -17.13 16.65 25.96
C VAL A 21 -17.87 15.31 25.75
N GLY A 22 -17.43 14.46 24.81
CA GLY A 22 -18.06 13.16 24.53
C GLY A 22 -19.36 13.24 23.73
N ASP A 23 -19.68 14.40 23.14
CA ASP A 23 -20.91 14.66 22.38
C ASP A 23 -20.82 14.26 20.89
N MET A 24 -19.82 13.45 20.53
CA MET A 24 -19.59 13.00 19.16
C MET A 24 -19.18 11.53 19.13
N THR A 25 -19.82 10.77 18.24
CA THR A 25 -19.36 9.44 17.83
C THR A 25 -18.63 9.57 16.50
N GLU A 26 -17.43 9.03 16.43
CA GLU A 26 -16.59 9.05 15.24
C GLU A 26 -16.42 7.62 14.73
N ILE A 27 -16.69 7.41 13.45
CA ILE A 27 -16.53 6.12 12.78
C ILE A 27 -15.54 6.36 11.65
N ARG A 28 -14.37 5.71 11.71
CA ARG A 28 -13.29 5.84 10.73
C ARG A 28 -13.20 4.57 9.88
N ALA A 29 -12.21 4.55 8.99
CA ALA A 29 -12.02 3.46 8.04
C ALA A 29 -11.85 2.10 8.73
N ALA A 30 -11.18 2.05 9.89
CA ALA A 30 -10.97 0.82 10.64
C ALA A 30 -12.30 0.23 11.17
N GLU A 31 -13.22 1.07 11.65
CA GLU A 31 -14.53 0.63 12.12
C GLU A 31 -15.51 0.29 10.98
N LEU A 32 -15.24 0.77 9.76
CA LEU A 32 -16.00 0.43 8.54
C LEU A 32 -15.39 -0.73 7.77
N ALA A 33 -14.22 -1.21 8.16
CA ALA A 33 -13.56 -2.32 7.50
C ALA A 33 -14.34 -3.61 7.74
N PHE A 34 -14.73 -4.27 6.66
CA PHE A 34 -15.49 -5.51 6.73
C PHE A 34 -14.65 -6.62 7.36
N THR A 35 -15.26 -7.32 8.30
CA THR A 35 -14.76 -8.60 8.80
C THR A 35 -14.91 -9.71 7.75
N PRO A 36 -14.19 -10.84 7.88
CA PRO A 36 -14.38 -12.01 7.01
C PRO A 36 -15.82 -12.50 6.94
N GLU A 37 -16.54 -12.46 8.06
CA GLU A 37 -17.94 -12.85 8.18
C GLU A 37 -18.86 -11.89 7.42
N GLU A 38 -18.67 -10.58 7.57
CA GLU A 38 -19.42 -9.57 6.82
C GLU A 38 -19.10 -9.61 5.32
N ALA A 39 -17.85 -9.90 4.95
CA ALA A 39 -17.44 -10.05 3.56
C ALA A 39 -18.09 -11.28 2.91
N ALA A 40 -18.15 -12.42 3.61
CA ALA A 40 -18.90 -13.58 3.16
C ALA A 40 -20.40 -13.28 3.00
N ALA A 41 -21.00 -12.55 3.95
CA ALA A 41 -22.39 -12.12 3.84
C ALA A 41 -22.62 -11.18 2.65
N LEU A 42 -21.69 -10.24 2.39
CA LEU A 42 -21.74 -9.36 1.22
C LEU A 42 -21.67 -10.13 -0.10
N LEU A 43 -20.79 -11.13 -0.18
CA LEU A 43 -20.66 -12.00 -1.36
C LEU A 43 -21.93 -12.82 -1.59
N GLU A 44 -22.56 -13.34 -0.53
CA GLU A 44 -23.82 -14.07 -0.64
C GLU A 44 -24.97 -13.18 -1.17
N LEU A 45 -25.01 -11.89 -0.82
CA LEU A 45 -25.96 -10.93 -1.41
C LEU A 45 -25.77 -10.76 -2.93
N HIS A 46 -24.57 -11.05 -3.45
CA HIS A 46 -24.27 -11.11 -4.88
C HIS A 46 -24.40 -12.53 -5.45
N GLY A 47 -25.03 -13.46 -4.73
CA GLY A 47 -25.22 -14.85 -5.18
C GLY A 47 -23.94 -15.70 -5.16
N LEU A 48 -22.87 -15.20 -4.54
CA LEU A 48 -21.58 -15.88 -4.43
C LEU A 48 -21.44 -16.50 -3.04
N ARG A 49 -21.68 -17.81 -2.95
CA ARG A 49 -21.55 -18.53 -1.68
C ARG A 49 -20.14 -19.06 -1.51
N VAL A 50 -19.32 -18.34 -0.76
CA VAL A 50 -17.96 -18.76 -0.42
C VAL A 50 -17.82 -19.08 1.06
N PRO A 51 -16.95 -20.02 1.44
CA PRO A 51 -16.62 -20.22 2.85
C PRO A 51 -15.92 -18.98 3.43
N VAL A 52 -16.09 -18.74 4.73
CA VAL A 52 -15.45 -17.61 5.44
C VAL A 52 -13.92 -17.63 5.28
N SER A 53 -13.30 -18.80 5.12
CA SER A 53 -11.86 -18.91 4.83
C SER A 53 -11.46 -18.26 3.51
N ALA A 54 -12.27 -18.37 2.45
CA ALA A 54 -12.01 -17.70 1.18
C ALA A 54 -12.29 -16.20 1.28
N ALA A 55 -13.35 -15.80 2.00
CA ALA A 55 -13.63 -14.40 2.28
C ALA A 55 -12.50 -13.73 3.10
N ARG A 56 -11.85 -14.48 4.01
CA ARG A 56 -10.72 -13.99 4.79
C ARG A 56 -9.56 -13.54 3.91
N SER A 57 -9.15 -14.34 2.94
CA SER A 57 -8.07 -13.95 2.01
C SER A 57 -8.41 -12.69 1.22
N LEU A 58 -9.68 -12.53 0.83
CA LEU A 58 -10.14 -11.32 0.15
C LEU A 58 -10.13 -10.10 1.09
N VAL A 59 -10.54 -10.27 2.35
CA VAL A 59 -10.48 -9.23 3.39
C VAL A 59 -9.04 -8.85 3.72
N GLU A 60 -8.11 -9.79 3.83
CA GLU A 60 -6.69 -9.51 4.09
C GLU A 60 -6.08 -8.63 3.00
N ARG A 61 -6.40 -8.91 1.73
CA ARG A 61 -5.88 -8.15 0.57
C ARG A 61 -6.54 -6.79 0.41
N THR A 62 -7.85 -6.72 0.65
CA THR A 62 -8.61 -5.46 0.58
C THR A 62 -8.57 -4.66 1.88
N ARG A 63 -7.98 -5.19 2.95
CA ARG A 63 -8.12 -4.72 4.34
C ARG A 63 -9.57 -4.42 4.73
N GLY A 64 -10.50 -5.24 4.27
CA GLY A 64 -11.93 -5.07 4.52
C GLY A 64 -12.57 -3.88 3.78
N TRP A 65 -11.92 -3.32 2.76
CA TRP A 65 -12.45 -2.19 2.01
C TRP A 65 -13.74 -2.57 1.26
N ALA A 66 -14.88 -2.11 1.76
CA ALA A 66 -16.22 -2.47 1.29
C ALA A 66 -16.43 -2.27 -0.22
N ALA A 67 -15.94 -1.15 -0.78
CA ALA A 67 -16.08 -0.90 -2.22
C ALA A 67 -15.20 -1.84 -3.05
N GLY A 68 -13.99 -2.16 -2.58
CA GLY A 68 -13.13 -3.18 -3.19
C GLY A 68 -13.81 -4.54 -3.21
N LEU A 69 -14.30 -5.00 -2.05
CA LEU A 69 -15.04 -6.27 -1.92
C LEU A 69 -16.24 -6.34 -2.87
N ARG A 70 -17.01 -5.26 -2.98
CA ARG A 70 -18.14 -5.19 -3.90
C ARG A 70 -17.71 -5.24 -5.37
N LEU A 71 -16.63 -4.55 -5.74
CA LEU A 71 -16.09 -4.60 -7.10
C LEU A 71 -15.58 -6.01 -7.44
N CYS A 72 -14.95 -6.70 -6.49
CA CYS A 72 -14.56 -8.11 -6.65
C CYS A 72 -15.78 -8.99 -6.87
N ALA A 73 -16.85 -8.78 -6.10
CA ALA A 73 -18.10 -9.54 -6.24
C ALA A 73 -18.74 -9.34 -7.63
N LEU A 74 -18.80 -8.10 -8.11
CA LEU A 74 -19.33 -7.79 -9.44
C LEU A 74 -18.49 -8.42 -10.56
N ALA A 75 -17.16 -8.35 -10.45
CA ALA A 75 -16.26 -8.98 -11.43
C ALA A 75 -16.39 -10.51 -11.44
N ALA A 76 -16.54 -11.12 -10.26
CA ALA A 76 -16.70 -12.57 -10.14
C ALA A 76 -18.00 -13.07 -10.76
N GLN A 77 -19.09 -12.30 -10.72
CA GLN A 77 -20.36 -12.65 -11.37
C GLN A 77 -20.25 -12.75 -12.90
N GLU A 78 -19.30 -12.03 -13.51
CA GLU A 78 -19.05 -12.07 -14.95
C GLU A 78 -18.11 -13.23 -15.35
N SER A 79 -17.48 -13.88 -14.37
CA SER A 79 -16.59 -15.02 -14.59
C SER A 79 -17.38 -16.32 -14.81
N PRO A 80 -16.93 -17.22 -15.72
CA PRO A 80 -17.47 -18.57 -15.84
C PRO A 80 -17.30 -19.41 -14.56
N ASP A 81 -16.28 -19.10 -13.76
CA ASP A 81 -16.02 -19.70 -12.45
C ASP A 81 -15.75 -18.60 -11.40
N PRO A 82 -16.80 -18.15 -10.69
CA PRO A 82 -16.69 -17.09 -9.69
C PRO A 82 -15.87 -17.48 -8.46
N GLU A 83 -15.90 -18.75 -8.04
CA GLU A 83 -15.17 -19.20 -6.84
C GLU A 83 -13.67 -19.22 -7.09
N THR A 84 -13.24 -19.70 -8.25
CA THR A 84 -11.83 -19.68 -8.66
C THR A 84 -11.36 -18.24 -8.87
N TYR A 85 -12.17 -17.39 -9.49
CA TYR A 85 -11.84 -15.96 -9.65
C TYR A 85 -11.55 -15.27 -8.31
N LEU A 86 -12.38 -15.52 -7.29
CA LEU A 86 -12.18 -14.94 -5.96
C LEU A 86 -10.96 -15.50 -5.22
N LYS A 87 -10.59 -16.76 -5.47
CA LYS A 87 -9.37 -17.37 -4.91
C LYS A 87 -8.11 -16.85 -5.58
N GLU A 88 -8.11 -16.75 -6.91
CA GLU A 88 -6.95 -16.33 -7.68
C GLU A 88 -6.73 -14.82 -7.59
N PHE A 89 -7.82 -14.03 -7.53
CA PHE A 89 -7.86 -12.57 -7.42
C PHE A 89 -6.56 -11.90 -7.90
N GLU A 90 -6.28 -11.90 -9.21
CA GLU A 90 -5.09 -11.25 -9.75
C GLU A 90 -5.30 -9.74 -9.80
N VAL A 91 -4.60 -8.98 -8.95
CA VAL A 91 -4.77 -7.53 -8.79
C VAL A 91 -4.74 -6.80 -10.14
N ASP A 92 -3.79 -7.15 -11.01
CA ASP A 92 -3.51 -6.48 -12.28
C ASP A 92 -4.60 -6.64 -13.34
N ARG A 93 -5.55 -7.56 -13.14
CA ARG A 93 -6.63 -7.88 -14.10
C ARG A 93 -8.03 -7.73 -13.53
N THR A 94 -8.17 -7.05 -12.39
CA THR A 94 -9.47 -6.91 -11.71
C THR A 94 -10.16 -5.60 -12.04
N THR A 95 -11.50 -5.61 -12.03
CA THR A 95 -12.34 -4.40 -12.07
C THR A 95 -11.98 -3.40 -10.95
N VAL A 96 -11.37 -3.89 -9.87
CA VAL A 96 -10.88 -3.07 -8.75
C VAL A 96 -9.68 -2.22 -9.16
N ALA A 97 -8.76 -2.78 -9.96
CA ALA A 97 -7.64 -2.02 -10.51
C ALA A 97 -8.10 -0.90 -11.42
N ASP A 98 -9.01 -1.17 -12.35
CA ASP A 98 -9.57 -0.15 -13.23
C ASP A 98 -10.25 0.98 -12.44
N PHE A 99 -11.01 0.62 -11.40
CA PHE A 99 -11.61 1.59 -10.51
C PHE A 99 -10.57 2.45 -9.79
N LEU A 100 -9.56 1.84 -9.15
CA LEU A 100 -8.55 2.60 -8.41
C LEU A 100 -7.70 3.48 -9.33
N LEU A 101 -7.36 3.01 -10.53
CA LEU A 101 -6.67 3.83 -11.53
C LEU A 101 -7.55 5.00 -12.00
N ALA A 102 -8.84 4.78 -12.24
CA ALA A 102 -9.74 5.81 -12.74
C ALA A 102 -10.20 6.82 -11.67
N GLU A 103 -10.58 6.33 -10.50
CA GLU A 103 -11.22 7.12 -9.44
C GLU A 103 -10.27 7.56 -8.34
N VAL A 104 -9.06 7.00 -8.24
CA VAL A 104 -8.05 7.47 -7.28
C VAL A 104 -6.91 8.12 -8.03
N LEU A 105 -6.19 7.37 -8.88
CA LEU A 105 -4.97 7.86 -9.53
C LEU A 105 -5.25 9.00 -10.52
N LYS A 106 -6.17 8.82 -11.48
CA LYS A 106 -6.44 9.84 -12.53
C LYS A 106 -7.02 11.16 -12.01
N ARG A 107 -7.53 11.18 -10.77
CA ARG A 107 -8.01 12.41 -10.12
C ARG A 107 -6.88 13.27 -9.57
N GLN A 108 -5.68 12.71 -9.41
CA GLN A 108 -4.50 13.38 -8.90
C GLN A 108 -3.82 14.20 -10.00
N SER A 109 -3.04 15.22 -9.59
CA SER A 109 -2.21 15.96 -10.54
C SER A 109 -1.14 15.02 -11.16
N PRO A 110 -0.62 15.34 -12.36
CA PRO A 110 0.42 14.52 -13.00
C PRO A 110 1.63 14.26 -12.09
N GLU A 111 1.98 15.25 -11.28
CA GLU A 111 3.08 15.19 -10.30
C GLU A 111 2.81 14.19 -9.18
N ALA A 112 1.60 14.21 -8.63
CA ALA A 112 1.19 13.28 -7.59
C ALA A 112 1.03 11.85 -8.14
N GLN A 113 0.60 11.70 -9.40
CA GLN A 113 0.56 10.39 -10.07
C GLN A 113 1.96 9.79 -10.24
N ASP A 114 2.94 10.56 -10.72
CA ASP A 114 4.33 10.11 -10.84
C ASP A 114 4.92 9.73 -9.48
N LEU A 115 4.64 10.53 -8.44
CA LEU A 115 5.06 10.21 -7.07
C LEU A 115 4.48 8.88 -6.60
N LEU A 116 3.15 8.70 -6.70
CA LEU A 116 2.47 7.45 -6.29
C LEU A 116 3.02 6.22 -7.02
N LEU A 117 3.25 6.34 -8.34
CA LEU A 117 3.80 5.25 -9.13
C LEU A 117 5.22 4.89 -8.70
N ARG A 118 6.09 5.88 -8.45
CA ARG A 118 7.47 5.59 -8.07
C ARG A 118 7.61 5.08 -6.64
N VAL A 119 6.83 5.58 -5.69
CA VAL A 119 6.86 5.09 -4.30
C VAL A 119 6.16 3.74 -4.13
N SER A 120 5.47 3.23 -5.16
CA SER A 120 4.84 1.90 -5.13
C SER A 120 5.80 0.73 -4.91
N VAL A 121 7.11 0.94 -5.18
CA VAL A 121 8.16 -0.06 -4.93
C VAL A 121 8.57 -0.15 -3.45
N LEU A 122 8.02 0.69 -2.58
CA LEU A 122 8.37 0.81 -1.16
C LEU A 122 7.18 0.36 -0.28
N ASP A 123 7.42 -0.45 0.76
CA ASP A 123 6.37 -0.77 1.76
C ASP A 123 6.06 0.44 2.66
N ARG A 124 7.11 1.13 3.12
CA ARG A 124 7.03 2.33 3.96
C ARG A 124 8.05 3.33 3.49
N PHE A 125 7.70 4.60 3.55
CA PHE A 125 8.59 5.65 3.08
C PHE A 125 8.34 6.96 3.79
N GLY A 126 9.38 7.79 3.88
CA GLY A 126 9.24 9.18 4.27
C GLY A 126 9.35 10.12 3.06
N PRO A 127 9.06 11.41 3.24
CA PRO A 127 9.19 12.42 2.19
C PRO A 127 10.57 12.46 1.53
N GLU A 128 11.64 12.31 2.31
CA GLU A 128 13.02 12.37 1.81
C GLU A 128 13.35 11.20 0.87
N LEU A 129 12.94 9.98 1.22
CA LEU A 129 13.08 8.81 0.36
C LEU A 129 12.21 8.95 -0.90
N ALA A 130 10.97 9.44 -0.77
CA ALA A 130 10.12 9.71 -1.92
C ALA A 130 10.75 10.75 -2.87
N ASN A 131 11.36 11.81 -2.33
CA ASN A 131 12.14 12.80 -3.07
C ASN A 131 13.34 12.16 -3.79
N ALA A 132 14.08 11.25 -3.13
CA ALA A 132 15.21 10.55 -3.74
C ALA A 132 14.80 9.69 -4.95
N LEU A 133 13.65 9.01 -4.89
CA LEU A 133 13.13 8.20 -6.01
C LEU A 133 12.62 9.06 -7.16
N THR A 134 11.93 10.15 -6.83
CA THR A 134 11.24 11.01 -7.82
C THR A 134 12.15 12.09 -8.42
N GLY A 135 13.23 12.46 -7.73
CA GLY A 135 14.06 13.62 -8.06
C GLY A 135 13.42 14.95 -7.66
N ARG A 136 12.44 14.92 -6.74
CA ARG A 136 11.67 16.08 -6.28
C ARG A 136 12.21 16.62 -4.96
N ALA A 137 11.63 17.74 -4.51
CA ALA A 137 11.90 18.32 -3.19
C ALA A 137 10.61 18.58 -2.37
N ASP A 138 9.43 18.36 -2.96
CA ASP A 138 8.13 18.75 -2.40
C ASP A 138 7.25 17.56 -1.97
N ALA A 139 7.81 16.34 -1.91
CA ALA A 139 7.06 15.13 -1.58
C ALA A 139 6.28 15.23 -0.27
N GLU A 140 6.78 15.95 0.74
CA GLU A 140 6.08 16.14 2.02
C GLU A 140 4.71 16.79 1.82
N SER A 141 4.68 17.89 1.06
CA SER A 141 3.43 18.62 0.79
C SER A 141 2.44 17.80 -0.04
N VAL A 142 2.95 17.04 -1.01
CA VAL A 142 2.15 16.17 -1.88
C VAL A 142 1.56 15.00 -1.07
N LEU A 143 2.36 14.34 -0.24
CA LEU A 143 1.92 13.23 0.62
C LEU A 143 0.90 13.68 1.66
N ALA A 144 1.10 14.85 2.27
CA ALA A 144 0.12 15.45 3.17
C ALA A 144 -1.20 15.80 2.47
N GLY A 145 -1.15 16.21 1.19
CA GLY A 145 -2.34 16.39 0.35
C GLY A 145 -3.07 15.06 0.11
N LEU A 146 -2.36 14.06 -0.40
CA LEU A 146 -2.89 12.73 -0.69
C LEU A 146 -3.50 12.05 0.53
N HIS A 147 -2.85 12.16 1.69
CA HIS A 147 -3.38 11.65 2.96
C HIS A 147 -4.68 12.35 3.35
N ARG A 148 -4.72 13.69 3.30
CA ARG A 148 -5.95 14.46 3.62
C ARG A 148 -7.11 14.15 2.69
N GLU A 149 -6.83 13.86 1.43
CA GLU A 149 -7.83 13.48 0.42
C GLU A 149 -8.28 12.02 0.52
N ASN A 150 -7.70 11.24 1.45
CA ASN A 150 -7.90 9.79 1.55
C ASN A 150 -7.62 9.06 0.24
N ALA A 151 -6.56 9.47 -0.48
CA ALA A 151 -6.12 8.87 -1.74
C ALA A 151 -5.32 7.58 -1.54
N PHE A 152 -5.74 6.73 -0.60
CA PHE A 152 -5.10 5.45 -0.27
C PHE A 152 -3.63 5.59 0.20
N VAL A 153 -3.31 6.75 0.79
CA VAL A 153 -2.04 7.04 1.46
C VAL A 153 -2.28 7.14 2.97
N GLU A 154 -1.73 6.18 3.71
CA GLU A 154 -1.82 6.07 5.17
C GLU A 154 -0.63 6.78 5.82
N TYR A 155 -0.90 7.63 6.81
CA TYR A 155 0.15 8.21 7.66
C TYR A 155 0.36 7.31 8.88
N LEU A 156 1.60 6.83 9.06
CA LEU A 156 1.99 5.93 10.15
C LEU A 156 2.55 6.68 11.37
N GLY A 157 2.65 8.01 11.29
CA GLY A 157 3.37 8.83 12.28
C GLY A 157 4.85 8.97 11.95
N HIS A 158 5.53 9.91 12.61
CA HIS A 158 6.98 10.13 12.49
C HIS A 158 7.44 10.30 11.03
N ASP A 159 6.68 11.06 10.24
CA ASP A 159 6.94 11.33 8.83
C ASP A 159 7.04 10.06 7.96
N ARG A 160 6.38 8.98 8.37
CA ARG A 160 6.25 7.76 7.60
C ARG A 160 4.86 7.63 7.00
N TYR A 161 4.85 7.24 5.74
CA TYR A 161 3.67 6.94 4.95
C TYR A 161 3.75 5.53 4.41
N ARG A 162 2.58 5.00 4.06
CA ARG A 162 2.42 3.73 3.38
C ARG A 162 1.25 3.85 2.40
N LEU A 163 1.38 3.21 1.24
CA LEU A 163 0.24 2.99 0.36
C LEU A 163 -0.62 1.86 0.91
N HIS A 164 -1.93 1.98 0.79
CA HIS A 164 -2.80 0.83 1.03
C HIS A 164 -2.32 -0.35 0.15
N PRO A 165 -2.12 -1.57 0.69
CA PRO A 165 -1.41 -2.65 -0.02
C PRO A 165 -1.97 -2.94 -1.41
N LEU A 166 -3.29 -3.10 -1.52
CA LEU A 166 -3.96 -3.30 -2.80
C LEU A 166 -3.64 -2.19 -3.81
N PHE A 167 -3.62 -0.93 -3.38
CA PHE A 167 -3.31 0.19 -4.26
C PHE A 167 -1.83 0.21 -4.64
N GLY A 168 -0.93 -0.09 -3.69
CA GLY A 168 0.49 -0.26 -3.95
C GLY A 168 0.77 -1.32 -5.01
N GLU A 169 0.15 -2.50 -4.90
CA GLU A 169 0.26 -3.59 -5.89
C GLU A 169 -0.19 -3.14 -7.29
N ILE A 170 -1.37 -2.51 -7.40
CA ILE A 170 -1.90 -1.99 -8.67
C ILE A 170 -0.97 -0.95 -9.28
N LEU A 171 -0.48 -0.01 -8.47
CA LEU A 171 0.42 1.04 -8.93
C LEU A 171 1.76 0.48 -9.40
N HIS A 172 2.27 -0.53 -8.70
CA HIS A 172 3.52 -1.19 -9.03
C HIS A 172 3.41 -1.96 -10.35
N ALA A 173 2.34 -2.71 -10.56
CA ALA A 173 2.07 -3.35 -11.85
C ALA A 173 1.88 -2.32 -12.97
N HIS A 174 1.14 -1.24 -12.70
CA HIS A 174 0.94 -0.16 -13.67
C HIS A 174 2.26 0.54 -14.04
N LEU A 175 3.17 0.74 -13.08
CA LEU A 175 4.51 1.25 -13.30
C LEU A 175 5.29 0.34 -14.26
N ARG A 176 5.29 -0.98 -14.02
CA ARG A 176 5.99 -1.96 -14.86
C ARG A 176 5.48 -1.97 -16.29
N MET A 177 4.17 -1.85 -16.47
CA MET A 177 3.55 -1.76 -17.80
C MET A 177 3.88 -0.44 -18.52
N ARG A 178 3.80 0.69 -17.81
CA ARG A 178 3.96 2.04 -18.40
C ARG A 178 5.42 2.42 -18.63
N SER A 179 6.34 1.94 -17.80
CA SER A 179 7.75 2.29 -17.86
C SER A 179 8.62 1.07 -17.60
N PRO A 180 8.70 0.13 -18.56
CA PRO A 180 9.57 -1.04 -18.44
C PRO A 180 11.01 -0.62 -18.16
N GLY A 181 11.62 -1.21 -17.12
CA GLY A 181 13.00 -0.94 -16.71
C GLY A 181 13.17 0.20 -15.68
N LEU A 182 12.12 0.94 -15.33
CA LEU A 182 12.21 1.95 -14.28
C LEU A 182 12.26 1.33 -12.87
N GLU A 183 11.61 0.19 -12.66
CA GLU A 183 11.57 -0.51 -11.37
C GLU A 183 12.98 -0.84 -10.80
N PRO A 184 13.90 -1.50 -11.53
CA PRO A 184 15.25 -1.75 -11.02
C PRO A 184 16.00 -0.46 -10.67
N GLU A 185 15.78 0.62 -11.42
CA GLU A 185 16.40 1.92 -11.16
C GLU A 185 15.86 2.57 -9.88
N LEU A 186 14.55 2.46 -9.61
CA LEU A 186 13.97 2.95 -8.36
C LEU A 186 14.49 2.17 -7.15
N HIS A 187 14.63 0.85 -7.29
CA HIS A 187 15.25 0.02 -6.26
C HIS A 187 16.72 0.40 -6.01
N ARG A 188 17.51 0.69 -7.04
CA ARG A 188 18.88 1.21 -6.85
C ARG A 188 18.90 2.53 -6.08
N ARG A 189 18.02 3.48 -6.43
CA ARG A 189 17.92 4.77 -5.72
C ARG A 189 17.50 4.60 -4.28
N ALA A 190 16.54 3.71 -4.02
CA ALA A 190 16.10 3.39 -2.67
C ALA A 190 17.25 2.80 -1.85
N ALA A 191 17.94 1.80 -2.40
CA ALA A 191 19.07 1.15 -1.74
C ALA A 191 20.21 2.15 -1.45
N ALA A 192 20.57 2.99 -2.41
CA ALA A 192 21.59 4.02 -2.22
C ALA A 192 21.22 5.02 -1.12
N TRP A 193 19.96 5.48 -1.07
CA TRP A 193 19.50 6.39 -0.02
C TRP A 193 19.46 5.72 1.36
N LEU A 194 18.97 4.48 1.42
CA LEU A 194 18.86 3.69 2.65
C LEU A 194 20.20 3.30 3.23
N ARG A 195 21.25 3.17 2.41
CA ARG A 195 22.62 2.93 2.88
C ARG A 195 23.09 3.99 3.87
N ASP A 196 22.72 5.25 3.65
CA ASP A 196 23.17 6.35 4.51
C ASP A 196 22.20 6.65 5.67
N SER A 197 20.92 6.29 5.52
CA SER A 197 19.83 6.82 6.36
C SER A 197 18.83 5.77 6.84
N GLY A 198 19.01 4.50 6.51
CA GLY A 198 18.01 3.45 6.68
C GLY A 198 18.52 2.15 7.30
N PRO A 199 17.62 1.20 7.58
CA PRO A 199 17.99 -0.13 8.09
C PRO A 199 18.69 -0.96 7.00
N LEU A 200 19.77 -1.66 7.37
CA LEU A 200 20.53 -2.52 6.46
C LEU A 200 19.66 -3.55 5.72
N ALA A 201 18.66 -4.16 6.39
CA ALA A 201 17.77 -5.14 5.76
C ALA A 201 16.99 -4.54 4.57
N GLU A 202 16.51 -3.31 4.70
CA GLU A 202 15.81 -2.61 3.61
C GLU A 202 16.78 -2.22 2.49
N THR A 203 18.00 -1.77 2.84
CA THR A 203 19.08 -1.50 1.87
C THR A 203 19.40 -2.73 1.02
N LEU A 204 19.58 -3.89 1.67
CA LEU A 204 19.89 -5.14 0.99
C LEU A 204 18.71 -5.65 0.16
N GLY A 205 17.48 -5.59 0.70
CA GLY A 205 16.27 -5.98 -0.03
C GLY A 205 16.09 -5.19 -1.32
N HIS A 206 16.30 -3.87 -1.29
CA HIS A 206 16.25 -3.04 -2.49
C HIS A 206 17.47 -3.24 -3.41
N GLY A 207 18.67 -3.47 -2.88
CA GLY A 207 19.84 -3.81 -3.71
C GLY A 207 19.64 -5.11 -4.50
N ALA A 208 19.10 -6.15 -3.84
CA ALA A 208 18.76 -7.42 -4.47
C ALA A 208 17.64 -7.27 -5.51
N ALA A 209 16.57 -6.54 -5.18
CA ALA A 209 15.47 -6.26 -6.12
C ALA A 209 15.91 -5.44 -7.35
N ALA A 210 16.95 -4.62 -7.21
CA ALA A 210 17.60 -3.93 -8.31
C ALA A 210 18.49 -4.81 -9.19
N GLY A 211 18.84 -6.02 -8.73
CA GLY A 211 19.87 -6.88 -9.33
C GLY A 211 21.30 -6.34 -9.17
N ASP A 212 21.53 -5.38 -8.27
CA ASP A 212 22.83 -4.76 -8.02
C ASP A 212 23.59 -5.52 -6.94
N TRP A 213 24.11 -6.70 -7.32
CA TRP A 213 24.78 -7.61 -6.39
C TRP A 213 26.11 -7.06 -5.88
N GLU A 214 26.80 -6.22 -6.66
CA GLU A 214 28.04 -5.58 -6.24
C GLU A 214 27.77 -4.57 -5.12
N PHE A 215 26.77 -3.70 -5.29
CA PHE A 215 26.32 -2.80 -4.22
C PHE A 215 25.84 -3.58 -2.99
N THR A 216 25.02 -4.61 -3.20
CA THR A 216 24.41 -5.39 -2.11
C THR A 216 25.47 -6.11 -1.28
N ALA A 217 26.44 -6.76 -1.93
CA ALA A 217 27.56 -7.40 -1.26
C ALA A 217 28.45 -6.37 -0.54
N GLY A 218 28.74 -5.23 -1.18
CA GLY A 218 29.50 -4.14 -0.57
C GLY A 218 28.84 -3.61 0.70
N ALA A 219 27.54 -3.30 0.65
CA ALA A 219 26.78 -2.84 1.81
C ALA A 219 26.80 -3.85 2.97
N LEU A 220 26.70 -5.15 2.68
CA LEU A 220 26.76 -6.20 3.70
C LEU A 220 28.15 -6.29 4.37
N VAL A 221 29.22 -6.16 3.59
CA VAL A 221 30.61 -6.26 4.07
C VAL A 221 30.99 -5.02 4.88
N ASP A 222 30.69 -3.83 4.35
CA ASP A 222 31.11 -2.54 4.90
C ASP A 222 30.43 -2.24 6.26
N ASP A 223 29.18 -2.64 6.45
CA ASP A 223 28.43 -2.44 7.71
C ASP A 223 28.71 -3.51 8.78
N LEU A 224 29.77 -4.32 8.61
CA LEU A 224 30.21 -5.36 9.55
C LEU A 224 29.13 -6.41 9.87
N ALA A 225 28.11 -6.55 9.02
CA ALA A 225 27.00 -7.49 9.22
C ALA A 225 27.42 -8.95 9.10
N ILE A 226 28.60 -9.23 8.54
CA ILE A 226 29.23 -10.55 8.53
C ILE A 226 29.35 -11.12 9.96
N GLY A 227 29.71 -10.29 10.95
CA GLY A 227 29.79 -10.73 12.35
C GLY A 227 28.41 -11.07 12.95
N GLN A 228 27.34 -10.42 12.50
CA GLN A 228 25.97 -10.70 12.96
C GLN A 228 25.36 -11.93 12.28
N LEU A 229 25.72 -12.18 11.01
CA LEU A 229 25.38 -13.40 10.27
C LEU A 229 26.00 -14.65 10.91
N PHE A 230 27.29 -14.59 11.31
CA PHE A 230 27.97 -15.71 11.93
C PHE A 230 27.60 -15.95 13.40
N THR A 231 26.99 -14.97 14.08
CA THR A 231 26.57 -15.09 15.49
C THR A 231 25.10 -15.48 15.67
N GLY A 232 24.34 -15.64 14.58
CA GLY A 232 22.95 -16.12 14.60
C GLY A 232 21.93 -15.11 15.14
N LEU A 233 22.32 -13.86 15.39
CA LEU A 233 21.42 -12.84 15.98
C LEU A 233 20.41 -12.27 14.97
N ARG A 234 20.58 -12.53 13.66
CA ARG A 234 19.72 -12.06 12.55
C ARG A 234 19.69 -13.00 11.33
N SER A 235 19.97 -14.29 11.49
CA SER A 235 20.05 -15.22 10.34
C SER A 235 18.71 -15.39 9.61
N ASP A 236 17.62 -15.37 10.36
CA ASP A 236 16.30 -15.76 9.84
C ASP A 236 15.67 -14.63 9.01
N ASP A 237 15.79 -13.37 9.46
CA ASP A 237 15.30 -12.18 8.74
C ASP A 237 16.03 -11.94 7.40
N LEU A 238 17.28 -12.38 7.28
CA LEU A 238 18.09 -12.20 6.07
C LEU A 238 17.98 -13.37 5.10
N ALA A 239 17.74 -14.60 5.58
CA ALA A 239 17.58 -15.77 4.72
C ALA A 239 16.33 -15.67 3.82
N GLU A 240 15.25 -15.07 4.31
CA GLU A 240 14.04 -14.81 3.51
C GLU A 240 14.25 -13.80 2.37
N LEU A 241 15.30 -12.97 2.42
CA LEU A 241 15.62 -12.00 1.35
C LEU A 241 16.27 -12.64 0.11
N PHE A 242 16.72 -13.90 0.19
CA PHE A 242 17.48 -14.59 -0.86
C PHE A 242 16.79 -15.86 -1.40
N SER A 243 15.53 -16.11 -1.04
CA SER A 243 14.69 -17.19 -1.59
C SER A 243 13.76 -16.68 -2.68
#